data_AF-A0A8B6LTA1-F1
#
_entry.id   AF-A0A8B6LTA1-F1
#
_cell.length_a   1.000
_cell.length_b   1.000
_cell.length_c   1.000
_cell.angle_alpha   90.00
_cell.angle_beta   90.00
_cell.angle_gamma   90.00
#
_symmetry.space_group_name_H-M   'P 1'
#
loop_
_entity.id
_entity.type
_entity.pdbx_description
1 polymer ?
#
loop_
_entity_poly.entity_id
_entity_poly.type
_entity_poly.pdbx_seq_one_letter_code
_entity_poly.pdbx_strand_id
1 'polypeptide(L)'
;MTIAATGERKTTLFNLLRKPIDKFCAKERTRLDRLHSFFEEKMSEWTDEKQTLRRKLSKARESEDKSFYDLIREQLREHELKKPKKPKGFKLVTQDATPQAIKQNLDEYFPTTSIIGSEGGVILDSLLFQDLPLLNSFFGGESIDVDRKNQKSVHIKEPLVTIVTAVQWELLSAYIEKKKELFQHSGFSARFLIAESPSNQGDRLFVDDSPRTPLTMYEQRLDLALNMLTIRDDAQELPAPYVIRYSRSAAPVFMNYAREVELELRPGGLYTDVRGAAGKSAEIASRISAILQFYEHGFSEIDISNAERGVQLARVYLDEQKRLFGTNHEQRQHEKDAEDLDTWLHHQAQLSGGHPLIAQNDILKFGPNRLRSSHRRDAALTVLRARGRVWWMMRNKKHYVRLNPAFYRVRVDPTLPPWGLGPMGMI
;
A
#
# COMPACT_ATOMS: atom_id res chain seq x y z
N MET A 1 4.28 0.34 5.60
CA MET A 1 5.28 0.35 4.51
C MET A 1 6.55 0.96 5.06
N THR A 2 7.65 0.23 5.01
CA THR A 2 8.94 0.71 5.54
C THR A 2 9.88 1.04 4.38
N ILE A 3 10.43 2.24 4.35
CA ILE A 3 11.47 2.60 3.39
C ILE A 3 12.81 2.20 4.01
N ALA A 4 13.57 1.36 3.33
CA ALA A 4 14.85 0.86 3.82
C ALA A 4 15.78 0.48 2.65
N ALA A 5 17.06 0.81 2.81
CA ALA A 5 18.10 0.59 1.82
C ALA A 5 18.28 -0.90 1.45
N THR A 6 19.03 -1.17 0.37
CA THR A 6 19.51 -2.54 0.10
C THR A 6 20.45 -2.98 1.22
N GLY A 7 20.47 -4.27 1.58
CA GLY A 7 21.35 -4.79 2.64
C GLY A 7 20.87 -4.57 4.09
N GLU A 8 19.67 -4.02 4.30
CA GLU A 8 19.04 -3.86 5.63
C GLU A 8 18.50 -5.16 6.25
N ARG A 9 18.82 -6.33 5.68
CA ARG A 9 18.33 -7.65 6.14
C ARG A 9 16.79 -7.69 6.26
N LYS A 10 16.08 -6.95 5.39
CA LYS A 10 14.61 -6.86 5.33
C LYS A 10 13.96 -8.24 5.31
N THR A 11 14.43 -9.13 4.43
CA THR A 11 13.92 -10.50 4.31
C THR A 11 14.07 -11.30 5.60
N THR A 12 15.20 -11.16 6.30
CA THR A 12 15.42 -11.82 7.60
C THR A 12 14.40 -11.36 8.65
N LEU A 13 14.17 -10.05 8.76
CA LEU A 13 13.17 -9.51 9.69
C LEU A 13 11.76 -10.01 9.37
N PHE A 14 11.37 -9.97 8.09
CA PHE A 14 10.05 -10.44 7.65
C PHE A 14 9.85 -11.94 7.97
N ASN A 15 10.87 -12.77 7.77
CA ASN A 15 10.80 -14.20 8.10
C ASN A 15 10.62 -14.43 9.61
N LEU A 16 11.29 -13.64 10.46
CA LEU A 16 11.14 -13.72 11.91
C LEU A 16 9.72 -13.33 12.35
N LEU A 17 9.20 -12.21 11.84
CA LEU A 17 7.88 -11.71 12.21
C LEU A 17 6.74 -12.61 11.72
N ARG A 18 6.93 -13.28 10.58
CA ARG A 18 5.93 -14.16 9.96
C ARG A 18 5.86 -15.57 10.55
N LYS A 19 6.92 -16.03 11.21
CA LYS A 19 7.02 -17.42 11.68
C LYS A 19 5.77 -17.95 12.42
N PRO A 20 5.12 -17.21 13.35
CA PRO A 20 3.87 -17.65 13.97
C PRO A 20 2.71 -17.77 12.97
N ILE A 21 2.61 -16.82 12.03
CA ILE A 21 1.57 -16.79 10.99
C ILE A 21 1.74 -17.96 10.02
N ASP A 22 2.97 -18.23 9.58
CA ASP A 22 3.27 -19.35 8.67
C ASP A 22 2.97 -20.69 9.35
N LYS A 23 3.29 -20.84 10.65
CA LYS A 23 2.94 -22.02 11.47
C LYS A 23 1.42 -22.21 11.57
N PHE A 24 0.68 -21.14 11.81
CA PHE A 24 -0.79 -21.17 11.82
C PHE A 24 -1.35 -21.58 10.46
N CYS A 25 -0.85 -21.00 9.36
CA CYS A 25 -1.30 -21.30 8.01
C CYS A 25 -1.03 -22.77 7.63
N ALA A 26 0.09 -23.36 8.07
CA ALA A 26 0.37 -24.78 7.86
C ALA A 26 -0.62 -25.70 8.61
N LYS A 27 -0.94 -25.35 9.87
CA LYS A 27 -1.96 -26.06 10.66
C LYS A 27 -3.33 -25.96 10.00
N GLU A 28 -3.70 -24.76 9.57
CA GLU A 28 -4.98 -24.49 8.93
C GLU A 28 -5.12 -25.22 7.59
N ARG A 29 -4.05 -25.26 6.78
CA ARG A 29 -4.02 -26.04 5.55
C ARG A 29 -4.29 -27.52 5.81
N THR A 30 -3.65 -28.09 6.83
CA THR A 30 -3.86 -29.49 7.22
C THR A 30 -5.30 -29.75 7.67
N ARG A 31 -5.91 -28.81 8.42
CA ARG A 31 -7.33 -28.88 8.81
C ARG A 31 -8.22 -28.83 7.58
N LEU A 32 -7.99 -27.87 6.68
CA LEU A 32 -8.81 -27.65 5.51
C LEU A 32 -8.71 -28.81 4.49
N ASP A 33 -7.53 -29.38 4.30
CA ASP A 33 -7.32 -30.56 3.44
C ASP A 33 -8.17 -31.75 3.94
N ARG A 34 -8.20 -31.99 5.26
CA ARG A 34 -9.06 -33.04 5.86
C ARG A 34 -10.54 -32.76 5.61
N LEU A 35 -10.99 -31.52 5.82
CA LEU A 35 -12.38 -31.14 5.58
C LEU A 35 -12.75 -31.24 4.09
N HIS A 36 -11.82 -30.96 3.19
CA HIS A 36 -12.01 -31.16 1.77
C HIS A 36 -12.25 -32.62 1.43
N SER A 37 -11.47 -33.56 1.99
CA SER A 37 -11.70 -34.99 1.79
C SER A 37 -13.09 -35.43 2.26
N PHE A 38 -13.53 -34.99 3.46
CA PHE A 38 -14.88 -35.28 3.97
C PHE A 38 -15.99 -34.65 3.10
N PHE A 39 -15.72 -33.46 2.55
CA PHE A 39 -16.64 -32.80 1.63
C PHE A 39 -16.76 -33.55 0.31
N GLU A 40 -15.65 -34.02 -0.28
CA GLU A 40 -15.65 -34.78 -1.53
C GLU A 40 -16.42 -36.10 -1.38
N GLU A 41 -16.23 -36.81 -0.26
CA GLU A 41 -16.99 -38.02 0.09
C GLU A 41 -18.51 -37.73 0.14
N LYS A 42 -18.93 -36.77 0.97
CA LYS A 42 -20.35 -36.39 1.09
C LYS A 42 -20.94 -35.87 -0.22
N MET A 43 -20.14 -35.15 -1.02
CA MET A 43 -20.57 -34.67 -2.33
C MET A 43 -20.79 -35.83 -3.32
N SER A 44 -19.96 -36.87 -3.26
CA SER A 44 -20.15 -38.08 -4.05
C SER A 44 -21.46 -38.77 -3.67
N GLU A 45 -21.67 -39.05 -2.38
CA GLU A 45 -22.90 -39.66 -1.86
C GLU A 45 -24.15 -38.87 -2.28
N TRP A 46 -24.10 -37.53 -2.11
CA TRP A 46 -25.17 -36.65 -2.52
C TRP A 46 -25.43 -36.69 -4.03
N THR A 47 -24.39 -36.80 -4.85
CA THR A 47 -24.51 -36.87 -6.30
C THR A 47 -25.16 -38.18 -6.75
N ASP A 48 -24.79 -39.30 -6.13
CA ASP A 48 -25.35 -40.63 -6.42
C ASP A 48 -26.84 -40.72 -6.03
N GLU A 49 -27.20 -40.21 -4.85
CA GLU A 49 -28.59 -40.14 -4.40
C GLU A 49 -29.42 -39.22 -5.30
N LYS A 50 -28.87 -38.07 -5.71
CA LYS A 50 -29.52 -37.16 -6.67
C LYS A 50 -29.75 -37.82 -8.02
N GLN A 51 -28.79 -38.60 -8.53
CA GLN A 51 -28.95 -39.34 -9.78
C GLN A 51 -30.05 -40.41 -9.65
N THR A 52 -30.10 -41.09 -8.51
CA THR A 52 -31.12 -42.10 -8.21
C THR A 52 -32.53 -41.49 -8.15
N LEU A 53 -32.71 -40.37 -7.44
CA LEU A 53 -33.98 -39.65 -7.37
C LEU A 53 -34.41 -39.12 -8.74
N ARG A 54 -33.47 -38.61 -9.56
CA ARG A 54 -33.77 -38.20 -10.94
C ARG A 54 -34.25 -39.34 -11.83
N ARG A 55 -33.64 -40.54 -11.71
CA ARG A 55 -34.10 -41.75 -12.43
C ARG A 55 -35.50 -42.17 -11.98
N LYS A 56 -35.78 -42.14 -10.66
CA LYS A 56 -37.13 -42.42 -10.12
C LYS A 56 -38.16 -41.40 -10.62
N LEU A 57 -37.82 -40.12 -10.64
CA LEU A 57 -38.69 -39.05 -11.12
C LEU A 57 -39.03 -39.21 -12.61
N SER A 58 -38.05 -39.62 -13.43
CA SER A 58 -38.28 -39.91 -14.85
C SER A 58 -39.29 -41.04 -15.04
N LYS A 59 -39.16 -42.14 -14.29
CA LYS A 59 -40.11 -43.27 -14.34
C LYS A 59 -41.50 -42.88 -13.83
N ALA A 60 -41.57 -42.11 -12.74
CA ALA A 60 -42.84 -41.62 -12.19
C ALA A 60 -43.61 -40.71 -13.16
N ARG A 61 -42.88 -39.97 -14.02
CA ARG A 61 -43.47 -39.12 -15.06
C ARG A 61 -44.16 -39.94 -16.16
N GLU A 62 -43.69 -41.16 -16.40
CA GLU A 62 -44.24 -42.08 -17.41
C GLU A 62 -45.47 -42.85 -16.92
N SER A 63 -45.64 -43.01 -15.60
CA SER A 63 -46.64 -43.94 -15.02
C SER A 63 -48.02 -43.34 -14.70
N GLU A 64 -48.34 -42.11 -15.14
CA GLU A 64 -49.58 -41.33 -14.85
C GLU A 64 -49.97 -41.14 -13.37
N ASP A 65 -49.25 -41.76 -12.42
CA ASP A 65 -49.43 -41.60 -10.98
C ASP A 65 -48.86 -40.25 -10.49
N LYS A 66 -49.74 -39.24 -10.46
CA LYS A 66 -49.41 -37.89 -9.97
C LYS A 66 -48.95 -37.89 -8.51
N SER A 67 -49.52 -38.74 -7.65
CA SER A 67 -49.18 -38.77 -6.23
C SER A 67 -47.74 -39.27 -6.03
N PHE A 68 -47.36 -40.31 -6.76
CA PHE A 68 -45.99 -40.83 -6.74
C PHE A 68 -45.00 -39.82 -7.34
N TYR A 69 -45.36 -39.14 -8.44
CA TYR A 69 -44.54 -38.09 -9.03
C TYR A 69 -44.27 -36.93 -8.05
N ASP A 70 -45.30 -36.42 -7.39
CA ASP A 70 -45.17 -35.31 -6.44
C ASP A 70 -44.34 -35.69 -5.22
N LEU A 71 -44.45 -36.94 -4.73
CA LEU A 71 -43.61 -37.47 -3.65
C LEU A 71 -42.12 -37.44 -4.01
N ILE A 72 -41.74 -37.98 -5.18
CA ILE A 72 -40.33 -38.02 -5.60
C ILE A 72 -39.80 -36.60 -5.88
N ARG A 73 -40.65 -35.71 -6.39
CA ARG A 73 -40.30 -34.30 -6.60
C ARG A 73 -39.98 -33.61 -5.28
N GLU A 74 -40.76 -33.86 -4.23
CA GLU A 74 -40.50 -33.30 -2.91
C GLU A 74 -39.24 -33.89 -2.27
N GLN A 75 -39.04 -35.21 -2.37
CA GLN A 75 -37.79 -35.84 -1.94
C GLN A 75 -36.55 -35.24 -2.64
N LEU A 76 -36.65 -34.95 -3.94
CA LEU A 76 -35.57 -34.29 -4.67
C LEU A 76 -35.32 -32.86 -4.17
N ARG A 77 -36.37 -32.11 -3.81
CA ARG A 77 -36.21 -30.78 -3.21
C ARG A 77 -35.54 -30.85 -1.85
N GLU A 78 -35.99 -31.74 -0.97
CA GLU A 78 -35.37 -31.97 0.34
C GLU A 78 -33.90 -32.40 0.20
N HIS A 79 -33.60 -33.22 -0.80
CA HIS A 79 -32.22 -33.63 -1.09
C HIS A 79 -31.33 -32.48 -1.56
N GLU A 80 -31.83 -31.58 -2.40
CA GLU A 80 -31.07 -30.40 -2.84
C GLU A 80 -30.74 -29.46 -1.66
N LEU A 81 -31.60 -29.39 -0.63
CA LEU A 81 -31.33 -28.64 0.60
C LEU A 81 -30.18 -29.24 1.43
N LYS A 82 -29.94 -30.55 1.31
CA LYS A 82 -28.86 -31.27 1.99
C LYS A 82 -27.51 -31.21 1.24
N LYS A 83 -27.44 -30.45 0.15
CA LYS A 83 -26.20 -30.33 -0.64
C LYS A 83 -25.03 -29.90 0.24
N PRO A 84 -23.94 -30.69 0.32
CA PRO A 84 -22.77 -30.31 1.09
C PRO A 84 -22.19 -28.98 0.60
N LYS A 85 -21.71 -28.16 1.56
CA LYS A 85 -21.06 -26.88 1.27
C LYS A 85 -19.55 -27.06 1.30
N LYS A 86 -18.85 -26.43 0.35
CA LYS A 86 -17.38 -26.45 0.32
C LYS A 86 -16.87 -25.85 1.65
N PRO A 87 -15.95 -26.52 2.37
CA PRO A 87 -15.42 -25.97 3.61
C PRO A 87 -14.62 -24.71 3.31
N LYS A 88 -14.69 -23.73 4.23
CA LYS A 88 -13.86 -22.52 4.19
C LYS A 88 -12.76 -22.57 5.25
N GLY A 89 -11.66 -21.91 4.93
CA GLY A 89 -10.53 -21.75 5.84
C GLY A 89 -9.86 -20.40 5.65
N PHE A 90 -8.73 -20.20 6.33
CA PHE A 90 -7.96 -18.97 6.21
C PHE A 90 -6.84 -19.06 5.16
N LYS A 91 -6.67 -17.98 4.39
CA LYS A 91 -5.51 -17.76 3.51
C LYS A 91 -4.86 -16.42 3.84
N LEU A 92 -4.13 -16.40 4.96
CA LEU A 92 -3.66 -15.15 5.57
C LEU A 92 -2.48 -14.50 4.84
N VAL A 93 -1.65 -15.25 4.11
CA VAL A 93 -0.45 -14.70 3.47
C VAL A 93 -0.49 -14.86 1.96
N THR A 94 -0.35 -13.74 1.26
CA THR A 94 -0.23 -13.64 -0.20
C THR A 94 1.00 -12.79 -0.52
N GLN A 95 1.82 -13.19 -1.50
CA GLN A 95 3.05 -12.47 -1.86
C GLN A 95 2.98 -11.87 -3.26
N ASP A 96 2.51 -12.66 -4.23
CA ASP A 96 2.33 -12.24 -5.61
C ASP A 96 0.97 -12.75 -6.09
N ALA A 97 0.00 -11.84 -6.18
CA ALA A 97 -1.33 -12.15 -6.66
C ALA A 97 -1.91 -10.96 -7.43
N THR A 98 -2.56 -11.28 -8.55
CA THR A 98 -3.33 -10.31 -9.32
C THR A 98 -4.57 -9.86 -8.54
N PRO A 99 -5.16 -8.68 -8.86
CA PRO A 99 -6.45 -8.27 -8.31
C PRO A 99 -7.53 -9.35 -8.39
N GLN A 100 -7.57 -10.08 -9.52
CA GLN A 100 -8.51 -11.16 -9.76
C GLN A 100 -8.27 -12.33 -8.80
N ALA A 101 -7.01 -12.74 -8.62
CA ALA A 101 -6.65 -13.81 -7.71
C ALA A 101 -6.96 -13.46 -6.25
N ILE A 102 -6.76 -12.20 -5.83
CA ILE A 102 -7.14 -11.75 -4.48
C ILE A 102 -8.65 -11.80 -4.30
N LYS A 103 -9.43 -11.30 -5.26
CA LYS A 103 -10.89 -11.35 -5.21
C LYS A 103 -11.41 -12.79 -5.14
N GLN A 104 -10.85 -13.70 -5.93
CA GLN A 104 -11.16 -15.13 -5.87
C GLN A 104 -10.78 -15.74 -4.51
N ASN A 105 -9.61 -15.42 -3.97
CA ASN A 105 -9.20 -15.88 -2.65
C ASN A 105 -10.20 -15.42 -1.56
N LEU A 106 -10.67 -14.18 -1.63
CA LEU A 106 -11.63 -13.63 -0.67
C LEU A 106 -13.06 -14.22 -0.82
N ASP A 107 -13.42 -14.76 -1.99
CA ASP A 107 -14.67 -15.53 -2.21
C ASP A 107 -14.55 -16.97 -1.68
N GLU A 108 -13.44 -17.64 -2.01
CA GLU A 108 -13.25 -19.06 -1.73
C GLU A 108 -12.88 -19.34 -0.26
N TYR A 109 -12.11 -18.46 0.35
CA TYR A 109 -11.71 -18.53 1.76
C TYR A 109 -12.56 -17.58 2.60
N PHE A 110 -12.26 -17.51 3.91
CA PHE A 110 -12.75 -16.38 4.69
C PHE A 110 -12.18 -15.07 4.13
N PRO A 111 -12.96 -13.96 4.11
CA PRO A 111 -12.60 -12.72 3.43
C PRO A 111 -11.56 -11.90 4.22
N THR A 112 -10.45 -12.55 4.58
CA THR A 112 -9.32 -11.97 5.30
C THR A 112 -8.01 -12.46 4.70
N THR A 113 -7.11 -11.53 4.39
CA THR A 113 -5.78 -11.86 3.86
C THR A 113 -4.79 -10.75 4.11
N SER A 114 -3.51 -11.02 3.85
CA SER A 114 -2.47 -10.02 3.87
C SER A 114 -1.55 -10.16 2.67
N ILE A 115 -1.06 -9.02 2.18
CA ILE A 115 -0.04 -8.94 1.15
C ILE A 115 1.26 -8.56 1.84
N ILE A 116 2.15 -9.54 1.97
CA ILE A 116 3.41 -9.37 2.72
C ILE A 116 4.60 -9.60 1.80
N GLY A 117 5.49 -8.61 1.70
CA GLY A 117 6.73 -8.77 0.93
C GLY A 117 7.86 -7.85 1.37
N SER A 118 9.05 -8.42 1.53
CA SER A 118 10.29 -7.70 1.83
C SER A 118 10.89 -7.00 0.60
N GLU A 119 10.40 -7.35 -0.60
CA GLU A 119 10.74 -6.72 -1.88
C GLU A 119 9.57 -5.86 -2.37
N GLY A 120 9.42 -4.68 -1.78
CA GLY A 120 8.32 -3.78 -2.10
C GLY A 120 8.32 -3.29 -3.55
N GLY A 121 9.43 -3.37 -4.28
CA GLY A 121 9.47 -3.08 -5.72
C GLY A 121 8.51 -3.94 -6.52
N VAL A 122 8.55 -5.26 -6.30
CA VAL A 122 7.66 -6.22 -6.97
C VAL A 122 6.20 -5.93 -6.64
N ILE A 123 5.92 -5.59 -5.38
CA ILE A 123 4.58 -5.24 -4.93
C ILE A 123 4.10 -3.92 -5.58
N LEU A 124 4.94 -2.88 -5.63
CA LEU A 124 4.60 -1.60 -6.25
C LEU A 124 4.36 -1.72 -7.77
N ASP A 125 5.12 -2.58 -8.45
CA ASP A 125 4.96 -2.81 -9.90
C ASP A 125 3.81 -3.76 -10.25
N SER A 126 3.27 -4.46 -9.25
CA SER A 126 2.18 -5.42 -9.44
C SER A 126 0.90 -4.77 -10.00
N LEU A 127 0.09 -5.57 -10.71
CA LEU A 127 -1.23 -5.14 -11.18
C LEU A 127 -2.15 -4.70 -10.05
N LEU A 128 -1.91 -5.15 -8.82
CA LEU A 128 -2.67 -4.72 -7.65
C LEU A 128 -2.42 -3.26 -7.31
N PHE A 129 -1.17 -2.81 -7.35
CA PHE A 129 -0.81 -1.42 -7.11
C PHE A 129 -1.09 -0.50 -8.31
N GLN A 130 -1.64 -1.05 -9.39
CA GLN A 130 -2.23 -0.27 -10.49
C GLN A 130 -3.72 0.05 -10.22
N ASP A 131 -4.40 -0.72 -9.38
CA ASP A 131 -5.80 -0.55 -8.99
C ASP A 131 -5.91 0.04 -7.57
N LEU A 132 -5.53 1.32 -7.42
CA LEU A 132 -5.58 2.03 -6.14
C LEU A 132 -7.00 2.13 -5.53
N PRO A 133 -8.08 2.32 -6.32
CA PRO A 133 -9.44 2.28 -5.79
C PRO A 133 -9.75 0.97 -5.06
N LEU A 134 -9.37 -0.18 -5.63
CA LEU A 134 -9.54 -1.48 -4.97
C LEU A 134 -8.81 -1.56 -3.62
N LEU A 135 -7.57 -1.05 -3.57
CA LEU A 135 -6.78 -1.01 -2.33
C LEU A 135 -7.41 -0.08 -1.28
N ASN A 136 -8.05 1.01 -1.70
CA ASN A 136 -8.81 1.89 -0.81
C ASN A 136 -10.06 1.21 -0.25
N SER A 137 -10.80 0.46 -1.08
CA SER A 137 -11.97 -0.31 -0.65
C SER A 137 -11.60 -1.41 0.34
N PHE A 138 -10.47 -2.08 0.11
CA PHE A 138 -9.90 -3.05 1.05
C PHE A 138 -9.57 -2.46 2.42
N PHE A 139 -9.01 -1.25 2.47
CA PHE A 139 -8.76 -0.57 3.75
C PHE A 139 -10.06 -0.18 4.47
N GLY A 140 -11.09 0.22 3.70
CA GLY A 140 -12.41 0.59 4.21
C GLY A 140 -13.27 -0.61 4.63
N GLY A 141 -12.93 -1.83 4.21
CA GLY A 141 -13.80 -2.99 4.38
C GLY A 141 -15.09 -2.89 3.56
N GLU A 142 -15.06 -2.17 2.43
CA GLU A 142 -16.21 -2.03 1.56
C GLU A 142 -16.52 -3.37 0.87
N SER A 143 -17.78 -3.80 0.88
CA SER A 143 -18.19 -5.00 0.16
C SER A 143 -17.96 -4.84 -1.34
N ILE A 144 -17.50 -5.91 -1.98
CA ILE A 144 -17.12 -5.91 -3.39
C ILE A 144 -17.98 -6.91 -4.15
N ASP A 145 -18.75 -6.38 -5.11
CA ASP A 145 -19.50 -7.15 -6.08
C ASP A 145 -18.78 -7.15 -7.42
N VAL A 146 -18.53 -8.34 -7.97
CA VAL A 146 -17.91 -8.50 -9.28
C VAL A 146 -18.79 -9.37 -10.16
N ASP A 147 -19.48 -8.70 -11.08
CA ASP A 147 -20.20 -9.34 -12.17
C ASP A 147 -19.40 -9.25 -13.45
N ARG A 148 -19.07 -10.39 -14.03
CA ARG A 148 -18.39 -10.49 -15.31
C ARG A 148 -19.15 -11.43 -16.23
N LYS A 149 -19.29 -11.00 -17.49
CA LYS A 149 -19.85 -11.84 -18.54
C LYS A 149 -19.06 -13.16 -18.62
N ASN A 150 -19.75 -14.29 -18.50
CA ASN A 150 -19.19 -15.66 -18.52
C ASN A 150 -18.34 -16.07 -17.29
N GLN A 151 -18.46 -15.40 -16.14
CA GLN A 151 -17.84 -15.86 -14.88
C GLN A 151 -18.88 -15.89 -13.76
N LYS A 152 -18.64 -16.72 -12.75
CA LYS A 152 -19.45 -16.75 -11.52
C LYS A 152 -19.36 -15.37 -10.85
N SER A 153 -20.51 -14.78 -10.50
CA SER A 153 -20.56 -13.56 -9.69
C SER A 153 -19.85 -13.80 -8.35
N VAL A 154 -18.98 -12.87 -7.98
CA VAL A 154 -18.23 -12.91 -6.73
C VAL A 154 -18.76 -11.82 -5.83
N HIS A 155 -19.24 -12.22 -4.64
CA HIS A 155 -19.71 -11.31 -3.60
C HIS A 155 -18.80 -11.44 -2.38
N ILE A 156 -17.98 -10.40 -2.15
CA ILE A 156 -17.05 -10.36 -1.03
C ILE A 156 -17.60 -9.39 -0.01
N LYS A 157 -18.12 -9.91 1.09
CA LYS A 157 -18.65 -9.11 2.19
C LYS A 157 -17.52 -8.69 3.12
N GLU A 158 -17.41 -7.39 3.37
CA GLU A 158 -16.53 -6.77 4.37
C GLU A 158 -15.08 -7.35 4.40
N PRO A 159 -14.32 -7.27 3.30
CA PRO A 159 -12.99 -7.85 3.23
C PRO A 159 -11.99 -7.15 4.17
N LEU A 160 -11.20 -7.94 4.90
CA LEU A 160 -10.12 -7.46 5.76
C LEU A 160 -8.77 -7.75 5.12
N VAL A 161 -8.18 -6.75 4.47
CA VAL A 161 -6.89 -6.91 3.79
C VAL A 161 -5.84 -5.99 4.41
N THR A 162 -4.69 -6.56 4.79
CA THR A 162 -3.54 -5.81 5.32
C THR A 162 -2.36 -5.87 4.35
N ILE A 163 -1.64 -4.76 4.18
CA ILE A 163 -0.43 -4.71 3.35
C ILE A 163 0.77 -4.39 4.22
N VAL A 164 1.75 -5.28 4.22
CA VAL A 164 3.03 -5.10 4.93
C VAL A 164 4.16 -5.24 3.92
N THR A 165 4.86 -4.15 3.66
CA THR A 165 5.97 -4.18 2.70
C THR A 165 7.10 -3.27 3.10
N ALA A 166 8.32 -3.65 2.70
CA ALA A 166 9.50 -2.83 2.79
C ALA A 166 10.03 -2.52 1.38
N VAL A 167 10.30 -1.26 1.10
CA VAL A 167 10.67 -0.77 -0.25
C VAL A 167 11.90 0.12 -0.18
N GLN A 168 12.66 0.19 -1.27
CA GLN A 168 13.75 1.16 -1.40
C GLN A 168 13.21 2.51 -1.81
N TRP A 169 13.87 3.59 -1.39
CA TRP A 169 13.44 4.94 -1.74
C TRP A 169 13.45 5.19 -3.26
N GLU A 170 14.45 4.65 -3.97
CA GLU A 170 14.57 4.79 -5.43
C GLU A 170 13.37 4.18 -6.17
N LEU A 171 12.90 3.02 -5.71
CA LEU A 171 11.75 2.34 -6.31
C LEU A 171 10.44 3.06 -5.98
N LEU A 172 10.27 3.50 -4.72
CA LEU A 172 9.11 4.25 -4.29
C LEU A 172 9.03 5.61 -5.01
N SER A 173 10.14 6.34 -5.11
CA SER A 173 10.19 7.63 -5.80
C SER A 173 9.90 7.49 -7.29
N ALA A 174 10.45 6.47 -7.97
CA ALA A 174 10.10 6.18 -9.37
C ALA A 174 8.61 5.87 -9.55
N TYR A 175 8.01 5.11 -8.64
CA TYR A 175 6.57 4.83 -8.64
C TYR A 175 5.75 6.11 -8.45
N ILE A 176 6.12 6.96 -7.49
CA ILE A 176 5.46 8.24 -7.22
C ILE A 176 5.57 9.16 -8.43
N GLU A 177 6.74 9.27 -9.07
CA GLU A 177 6.91 10.08 -10.28
C GLU A 177 5.98 9.62 -11.41
N LYS A 178 5.82 8.30 -11.59
CA LYS A 178 4.93 7.71 -12.61
C LYS A 178 3.44 7.89 -12.30
N LYS A 179 3.06 7.98 -11.02
CA LYS A 179 1.67 7.99 -10.54
C LYS A 179 1.33 9.23 -9.71
N LYS A 180 2.04 10.36 -9.91
CA LYS A 180 2.05 11.54 -9.02
C LYS A 180 0.66 11.97 -8.55
N GLU A 181 -0.25 12.20 -9.50
CA GLU A 181 -1.62 12.64 -9.17
C GLU A 181 -2.40 11.59 -8.38
N LEU A 182 -2.33 10.33 -8.80
CA LEU A 182 -2.98 9.21 -8.14
C LEU A 182 -2.42 8.98 -6.73
N PHE A 183 -1.11 8.94 -6.54
CA PHE A 183 -0.50 8.69 -5.24
C PHE A 183 -0.82 9.79 -4.21
N GLN A 184 -0.86 11.05 -4.64
CA GLN A 184 -1.13 12.19 -3.77
C GLN A 184 -2.64 12.43 -3.54
N HIS A 185 -3.48 12.26 -4.56
CA HIS A 185 -4.89 12.69 -4.51
C HIS A 185 -5.90 11.55 -4.42
N SER A 186 -5.53 10.29 -4.67
CA SER A 186 -6.47 9.16 -4.52
C SER A 186 -6.72 8.76 -3.05
N GLY A 187 -6.02 9.40 -2.10
CA GLY A 187 -6.03 9.02 -0.69
C GLY A 187 -5.35 7.68 -0.40
N PHE A 188 -4.68 7.07 -1.40
CA PHE A 188 -3.95 5.81 -1.23
C PHE A 188 -2.83 5.94 -0.20
N SER A 189 -1.92 6.92 -0.40
CA SER A 189 -0.78 7.16 0.49
C SER A 189 -1.20 7.47 1.93
N ALA A 190 -2.31 8.20 2.10
CA ALA A 190 -2.89 8.54 3.39
C ALA A 190 -3.35 7.34 4.24
N ARG A 191 -3.52 6.16 3.63
CA ARG A 191 -3.93 4.92 4.31
C ARG A 191 -2.75 4.04 4.74
N PHE A 192 -1.52 4.39 4.34
CA PHE A 192 -0.32 3.65 4.71
C PHE A 192 0.39 4.31 5.90
N LEU A 193 0.86 3.47 6.82
CA LEU A 193 1.91 3.87 7.77
C LEU A 193 3.25 3.83 7.03
N ILE A 194 3.74 4.98 6.56
CA ILE A 194 4.99 5.10 5.80
C ILE A 194 6.05 5.72 6.71
N ALA A 195 7.18 5.03 6.87
CA ALA A 195 8.33 5.58 7.59
C ALA A 195 9.63 5.11 6.95
N GLU A 196 10.65 5.95 6.99
CA GLU A 196 12.01 5.59 6.59
C GLU A 196 12.80 5.10 7.80
N SER A 197 13.41 3.92 7.67
CA SER A 197 14.32 3.41 8.69
C SER A 197 15.73 3.95 8.43
N PRO A 198 16.40 4.53 9.44
CA PRO A 198 17.81 4.83 9.33
C PRO A 198 18.60 3.54 9.06
N SER A 199 19.66 3.65 8.27
CA SER A 199 20.55 2.52 8.01
C SER A 199 21.46 2.31 9.19
N ASN A 200 21.56 1.06 9.65
CA ASN A 200 22.55 0.65 10.64
C ASN A 200 23.78 0.04 9.97
N GLN A 201 23.93 0.14 8.64
CA GLN A 201 25.09 -0.41 7.94
C GLN A 201 26.36 0.33 8.33
N GLY A 202 27.44 -0.43 8.55
CA GLY A 202 28.69 0.10 9.10
C GLY A 202 28.75 0.02 10.64
N ASP A 203 27.60 0.09 11.32
CA ASP A 203 27.53 0.13 12.78
C ASP A 203 27.07 -1.19 13.42
N ARG A 204 26.88 -2.25 12.61
CA ARG A 204 26.45 -3.58 13.09
C ARG A 204 27.62 -4.36 13.68
N LEU A 205 28.14 -3.89 14.79
CA LEU A 205 29.10 -4.66 15.58
C LEU A 205 28.37 -5.89 16.14
N PHE A 206 28.91 -7.08 15.91
CA PHE A 206 28.34 -8.31 16.47
C PHE A 206 28.48 -8.27 17.99
N VAL A 207 27.41 -7.90 18.68
CA VAL A 207 27.29 -8.05 20.12
C VAL A 207 26.55 -9.36 20.37
N ASP A 208 27.31 -10.38 20.74
CA ASP A 208 26.81 -11.72 21.03
C ASP A 208 26.22 -11.76 22.44
N ASP A 209 25.07 -11.08 22.68
CA ASP A 209 24.26 -11.36 23.90
C ASP A 209 22.87 -10.70 24.00
N SER A 210 22.20 -10.33 22.90
CA SER A 210 20.82 -9.84 23.06
C SER A 210 19.87 -11.01 23.39
N PRO A 211 19.18 -10.99 24.55
CA PRO A 211 18.27 -12.07 24.91
C PRO A 211 17.16 -12.16 23.84
N ARG A 212 16.90 -13.38 23.34
CA ARG A 212 15.80 -13.65 22.40
C ARG A 212 14.41 -13.44 23.01
N THR A 213 14.33 -12.99 24.27
CA THR A 213 13.10 -12.84 25.05
C THR A 213 12.05 -11.95 24.38
N PRO A 214 12.36 -10.80 23.76
CA PRO A 214 11.31 -9.98 23.13
C PRO A 214 10.67 -10.68 21.92
N LEU A 215 11.48 -11.38 21.12
CA LEU A 215 10.97 -12.13 19.97
C LEU A 215 10.11 -13.31 20.44
N THR A 216 10.53 -14.03 21.48
CA THR A 216 9.73 -15.11 22.06
C THR A 216 8.40 -14.60 22.62
N MET A 217 8.39 -13.48 23.34
CA MET A 217 7.16 -12.86 23.83
C MET A 217 6.24 -12.44 22.68
N TYR A 218 6.82 -11.90 21.60
CA TYR A 218 6.08 -11.58 20.39
C TYR A 218 5.42 -12.82 19.78
N GLU A 219 6.19 -13.89 19.58
CA GLU A 219 5.70 -15.16 19.01
C GLU A 219 4.57 -15.73 19.87
N GLN A 220 4.71 -15.75 21.20
CA GLN A 220 3.69 -16.26 22.12
C GLN A 220 2.38 -15.46 22.07
N ARG A 221 2.47 -14.13 22.07
CA ARG A 221 1.28 -13.26 21.99
C ARG A 221 0.56 -13.41 20.65
N LEU A 222 1.32 -13.52 19.56
CA LEU A 222 0.73 -13.74 18.24
C LEU A 222 0.10 -15.13 18.10
N ASP A 223 0.74 -16.18 18.64
CA ASP A 223 0.15 -17.53 18.71
C ASP A 223 -1.17 -17.51 19.50
N LEU A 224 -1.25 -16.79 20.62
CA LEU A 224 -2.50 -16.63 21.38
C LEU A 224 -3.60 -15.95 20.55
N ALA A 225 -3.28 -14.83 19.90
CA ALA A 225 -4.22 -14.11 19.05
C ALA A 225 -4.73 -14.97 17.87
N LEU A 226 -3.84 -15.70 17.21
CA LEU A 226 -4.20 -16.58 16.09
C LEU A 226 -5.05 -17.77 16.56
N ASN A 227 -4.78 -18.34 17.73
CA ASN A 227 -5.59 -19.43 18.28
C ASN A 227 -7.00 -18.98 18.70
N MET A 228 -7.21 -17.68 18.96
CA MET A 228 -8.56 -17.14 19.18
C MET A 228 -9.43 -17.14 17.91
N LEU A 229 -8.83 -17.30 16.72
CA LEU A 229 -9.56 -17.46 15.44
C LEU A 229 -10.15 -18.87 15.25
N THR A 230 -10.45 -19.60 16.33
CA THR A 230 -11.03 -20.94 16.24
C THR A 230 -12.45 -20.83 15.68
N ILE A 231 -12.66 -21.41 14.51
CA ILE A 231 -13.95 -21.43 13.81
C ILE A 231 -14.42 -22.87 13.67
N ARG A 232 -15.74 -23.07 13.70
CA ARG A 232 -16.36 -24.38 13.42
C ARG A 232 -16.01 -24.87 12.02
N ASP A 233 -15.81 -26.18 11.87
CA ASP A 233 -15.45 -26.79 10.59
C ASP A 233 -16.51 -26.60 9.49
N ASP A 234 -17.77 -26.42 9.86
CA ASP A 234 -18.89 -26.19 8.94
C ASP A 234 -19.22 -24.71 8.70
N ALA A 235 -18.47 -23.80 9.30
CA ALA A 235 -18.70 -22.37 9.14
C ALA A 235 -18.46 -21.92 7.70
N GLN A 236 -19.37 -21.07 7.21
CA GLN A 236 -19.30 -20.47 5.87
C GLN A 236 -18.99 -18.97 5.90
N GLU A 237 -19.07 -18.38 7.09
CA GLU A 237 -18.83 -16.96 7.34
C GLU A 237 -18.02 -16.81 8.61
N LEU A 238 -17.27 -15.71 8.70
CA LEU A 238 -16.62 -15.31 9.95
C LEU A 238 -17.70 -14.91 10.98
N PRO A 239 -17.43 -15.08 12.28
CA PRO A 239 -18.24 -14.46 13.32
C PRO A 239 -18.33 -12.94 13.13
N ALA A 240 -19.39 -12.35 13.65
CA ALA A 240 -19.53 -10.89 13.64
C ALA A 240 -18.31 -10.23 14.32
N PRO A 241 -17.79 -9.12 13.78
CA PRO A 241 -16.60 -8.48 14.31
C PRO A 241 -16.84 -7.94 15.71
N TYR A 242 -15.86 -8.12 16.60
CA TYR A 242 -15.89 -7.53 17.92
C TYR A 242 -15.48 -6.06 17.85
N VAL A 243 -16.33 -5.16 18.35
CA VAL A 243 -16.06 -3.72 18.38
C VAL A 243 -15.39 -3.34 19.70
N ILE A 244 -14.09 -3.09 19.65
CA ILE A 244 -13.35 -2.52 20.78
C ILE A 244 -13.64 -1.01 20.87
N ARG A 245 -14.15 -0.55 22.01
CA ARG A 245 -14.50 0.85 22.25
C ARG A 245 -13.47 1.52 23.15
N TYR A 246 -13.33 2.84 23.04
CA TYR A 246 -12.61 3.62 24.04
C TYR A 246 -13.33 3.57 25.38
N SER A 247 -12.55 3.39 26.44
CA SER A 247 -13.03 3.67 27.79
C SER A 247 -13.37 5.15 27.94
N ARG A 248 -14.22 5.48 28.92
CA ARG A 248 -14.63 6.87 29.21
C ARG A 248 -13.43 7.79 29.45
N SER A 249 -12.37 7.29 30.09
CA SER A 249 -11.14 8.04 30.37
C SER A 249 -10.23 8.18 29.15
N ALA A 250 -10.27 7.26 28.19
CA ALA A 250 -9.42 7.27 27.01
C ALA A 250 -10.01 8.08 25.84
N ALA A 251 -11.34 8.17 25.74
CA ALA A 251 -12.02 8.89 24.66
C ALA A 251 -11.53 10.36 24.46
N PRO A 252 -11.23 11.15 25.51
CA PRO A 252 -10.67 12.49 25.35
C PRO A 252 -9.33 12.54 24.61
N VAL A 253 -8.48 11.51 24.74
CA VAL A 253 -7.19 11.44 24.05
C VAL A 253 -7.39 11.46 22.53
N PHE A 254 -8.29 10.62 22.03
CA PHE A 254 -8.66 10.59 20.61
C PHE A 254 -9.29 11.92 20.16
N MET A 255 -10.25 12.45 20.91
CA MET A 255 -10.96 13.69 20.52
C MET A 255 -10.02 14.90 20.45
N ASN A 256 -9.08 15.02 21.41
CA ASN A 256 -8.12 16.10 21.43
C ASN A 256 -7.15 16.00 20.25
N TYR A 257 -6.66 14.79 19.95
CA TYR A 257 -5.80 14.56 18.80
C TYR A 257 -6.50 14.88 17.47
N ALA A 258 -7.73 14.40 17.28
CA ALA A 258 -8.50 14.69 16.08
C ALA A 258 -8.72 16.20 15.89
N ARG A 259 -9.04 16.93 16.98
CA ARG A 259 -9.20 18.39 16.95
C ARG A 259 -7.89 19.10 16.61
N GLU A 260 -6.79 18.68 17.22
CA GLU A 260 -5.47 19.27 16.99
C GLU A 260 -5.06 19.15 15.51
N VAL A 261 -5.14 17.95 14.94
CA VAL A 261 -4.80 17.72 13.52
C VAL A 261 -5.71 18.53 12.59
N GLU A 262 -7.00 18.65 12.91
CA GLU A 262 -7.95 19.46 12.13
C GLU A 262 -7.60 20.96 12.15
N LEU A 263 -7.10 21.48 13.27
CA LEU A 263 -6.63 22.86 13.36
C LEU A 263 -5.38 23.09 12.49
N GLU A 264 -4.47 22.12 12.45
CA GLU A 264 -3.23 22.17 11.65
C GLU A 264 -3.47 22.01 10.13
N LEU A 265 -4.69 21.68 9.70
CA LEU A 265 -5.10 21.67 8.29
C LEU A 265 -5.50 23.05 7.76
N ARG A 266 -5.73 24.03 8.64
CA ARG A 266 -6.08 25.41 8.26
C ARG A 266 -4.95 26.06 7.47
N PRO A 267 -5.23 27.08 6.62
CA PRO A 267 -4.18 27.81 5.91
C PRO A 267 -3.07 28.29 6.84
N GLY A 268 -1.81 27.96 6.52
CA GLY A 268 -0.63 28.25 7.34
C GLY A 268 -0.33 27.24 8.45
N GLY A 269 -1.17 26.23 8.66
CA GLY A 269 -0.94 25.15 9.62
C GLY A 269 0.11 24.14 9.17
N LEU A 270 0.55 23.29 10.09
CA LEU A 270 1.67 22.36 9.88
C LEU A 270 1.37 21.34 8.77
N TYR A 271 0.13 20.86 8.62
CA TYR A 271 -0.20 19.75 7.72
C TYR A 271 -0.87 20.19 6.41
N THR A 272 -0.79 21.47 6.05
CA THR A 272 -1.46 22.01 4.85
C THR A 272 -1.01 21.40 3.53
N ASP A 273 0.21 20.87 3.47
CA ASP A 273 0.84 20.25 2.30
C ASP A 273 0.68 18.72 2.27
N VAL A 274 0.12 18.12 3.34
CA VAL A 274 -0.17 16.68 3.45
C VAL A 274 -1.60 16.42 3.95
N ARG A 275 -2.56 17.19 3.43
CA ARG A 275 -3.95 17.19 3.91
C ARG A 275 -4.61 15.81 3.93
N GLY A 276 -4.36 15.00 2.88
CA GLY A 276 -4.92 13.66 2.80
C GLY A 276 -4.47 12.77 3.96
N ALA A 277 -3.18 12.81 4.29
CA ALA A 277 -2.59 12.08 5.42
C ALA A 277 -3.15 12.54 6.76
N ALA A 278 -3.14 13.85 6.99
CA ALA A 278 -3.65 14.44 8.23
C ALA A 278 -5.14 14.14 8.43
N GLY A 279 -5.96 14.25 7.38
CA GLY A 279 -7.39 13.92 7.45
C GLY A 279 -7.70 12.44 7.76
N LYS A 280 -6.73 11.53 7.59
CA LYS A 280 -6.84 10.11 7.98
C LYS A 280 -6.16 9.77 9.29
N SER A 281 -5.38 10.68 9.85
CA SER A 281 -4.49 10.37 10.97
C SER A 281 -5.24 9.99 12.25
N ALA A 282 -6.38 10.64 12.54
CA ALA A 282 -7.23 10.26 13.68
C ALA A 282 -7.80 8.83 13.54
N GLU A 283 -8.30 8.46 12.35
CA GLU A 283 -8.77 7.09 12.07
C GLU A 283 -7.65 6.07 12.28
N ILE A 284 -6.45 6.39 11.81
CA ILE A 284 -5.23 5.59 12.00
C ILE A 284 -4.90 5.44 13.49
N ALA A 285 -4.91 6.53 14.26
CA ALA A 285 -4.67 6.49 15.70
C ALA A 285 -5.63 5.54 16.41
N SER A 286 -6.91 5.56 16.01
CA SER A 286 -7.90 4.65 16.58
C SER A 286 -7.64 3.18 16.24
N ARG A 287 -7.25 2.89 15.00
CA ARG A 287 -6.89 1.53 14.57
C ARG A 287 -5.65 1.02 15.32
N ILE A 288 -4.61 1.84 15.45
CA ILE A 288 -3.40 1.48 16.20
C ILE A 288 -3.73 1.23 17.67
N SER A 289 -4.50 2.12 18.30
CA SER A 289 -4.90 1.98 19.71
C SER A 289 -5.65 0.68 19.96
N ALA A 290 -6.57 0.30 19.06
CA ALA A 290 -7.32 -0.95 19.16
C ALA A 290 -6.41 -2.19 18.95
N ILE A 291 -5.45 -2.13 18.03
CA ILE A 291 -4.49 -3.21 17.81
C ILE A 291 -3.60 -3.42 19.04
N LEU A 292 -3.09 -2.33 19.64
CA LEU A 292 -2.30 -2.40 20.86
C LEU A 292 -3.11 -2.96 22.03
N GLN A 293 -4.34 -2.45 22.23
CA GLN A 293 -5.24 -2.95 23.27
C GLN A 293 -5.51 -4.45 23.11
N PHE A 294 -5.83 -4.89 21.89
CA PHE A 294 -6.08 -6.29 21.60
C PHE A 294 -4.84 -7.16 21.88
N TYR A 295 -3.67 -6.70 21.44
CA TYR A 295 -2.42 -7.42 21.61
C TYR A 295 -2.04 -7.61 23.08
N GLU A 296 -2.23 -6.59 23.91
CA GLU A 296 -1.83 -6.61 25.32
C GLU A 296 -2.91 -7.18 26.24
N HIS A 297 -4.17 -6.81 26.02
CA HIS A 297 -5.29 -7.01 26.94
C HIS A 297 -6.52 -7.68 26.30
N GLY A 298 -6.42 -8.16 25.05
CA GLY A 298 -7.51 -8.85 24.36
C GLY A 298 -8.71 -7.93 24.07
N PHE A 299 -9.93 -8.48 24.17
CA PHE A 299 -11.17 -7.78 23.80
C PHE A 299 -11.66 -6.74 24.82
N SER A 300 -10.77 -6.15 25.62
CA SER A 300 -11.13 -5.09 26.58
C SER A 300 -11.26 -3.72 25.92
N GLU A 301 -11.92 -2.78 26.58
CA GLU A 301 -11.97 -1.38 26.14
C GLU A 301 -10.56 -0.77 26.03
N ILE A 302 -10.36 0.15 25.09
CA ILE A 302 -9.10 0.90 24.93
C ILE A 302 -8.88 1.75 26.18
N ASP A 303 -7.82 1.45 26.92
CA ASP A 303 -7.40 2.23 28.07
C ASP A 303 -6.63 3.50 27.66
N ILE A 304 -6.34 4.35 28.64
CA ILE A 304 -5.66 5.62 28.38
C ILE A 304 -4.24 5.43 27.83
N SER A 305 -3.52 4.41 28.30
CA SER A 305 -2.14 4.12 27.90
C SER A 305 -2.07 3.68 26.43
N ASN A 306 -2.95 2.78 26.01
CA ASN A 306 -3.04 2.32 24.63
C ASN A 306 -3.58 3.41 23.68
N ALA A 307 -4.49 4.27 24.15
CA ALA A 307 -4.93 5.43 23.39
C ALA A 307 -3.80 6.45 23.16
N GLU A 308 -3.02 6.78 24.19
CA GLU A 308 -1.89 7.70 24.08
C GLU A 308 -0.80 7.15 23.16
N ARG A 309 -0.44 5.87 23.30
CA ARG A 309 0.54 5.20 22.43
C ARG A 309 0.08 5.13 20.98
N GLY A 310 -1.22 4.85 20.75
CA GLY A 310 -1.78 4.83 19.40
C GLY A 310 -1.76 6.20 18.73
N VAL A 311 -2.09 7.26 19.47
CA VAL A 311 -1.97 8.66 19.01
C VAL A 311 -0.51 9.03 18.72
N GLN A 312 0.41 8.68 19.62
CA GLN A 312 1.83 8.98 19.45
C GLN A 312 2.38 8.33 18.17
N LEU A 313 2.08 7.05 17.93
CA LEU A 313 2.50 6.35 16.71
C LEU A 313 1.87 6.97 15.46
N ALA A 314 0.58 7.28 15.48
CA ALA A 314 -0.09 7.93 14.35
C ALA A 314 0.54 9.28 13.99
N ARG A 315 0.90 10.07 15.01
CA ARG A 315 1.60 11.35 14.82
C ARG A 315 2.98 11.15 14.21
N VAL A 316 3.77 10.21 14.71
CA VAL A 316 5.09 9.89 14.13
C VAL A 316 4.96 9.56 12.64
N TYR A 317 3.98 8.72 12.27
CA TYR A 317 3.76 8.40 10.85
C TYR A 317 3.25 9.60 10.03
N LEU A 318 2.42 10.47 10.61
CA LEU A 318 1.97 11.69 9.94
C LEU A 318 3.13 12.64 9.68
N ASP A 319 3.99 12.84 10.68
CA ASP A 319 5.17 13.70 10.59
C ASP A 319 6.19 13.12 9.59
N GLU A 320 6.36 11.79 9.56
CA GLU A 320 7.17 11.11 8.54
C GLU A 320 6.61 11.31 7.14
N GLN A 321 5.29 11.23 6.95
CA GLN A 321 4.68 11.53 5.65
C GLN A 321 4.87 13.01 5.26
N LYS A 322 4.77 13.95 6.21
CA LYS A 322 5.12 15.35 5.96
C LYS A 322 6.60 15.50 5.57
N ARG A 323 7.51 14.82 6.27
CA ARG A 323 8.95 14.86 5.99
C ARG A 323 9.27 14.32 4.60
N LEU A 324 8.61 13.24 4.18
CA LEU A 324 8.87 12.53 2.92
C LEU A 324 8.15 13.17 1.73
N PHE A 325 6.96 13.72 1.92
CA PHE A 325 6.08 14.13 0.81
C PHE A 325 5.61 15.59 0.88
N GLY A 326 5.90 16.32 1.96
CA GLY A 326 5.53 17.72 2.10
C GLY A 326 6.35 18.66 1.21
N THR A 327 5.91 19.92 1.09
CA THR A 327 6.51 20.92 0.20
C THR A 327 7.98 21.19 0.50
N ASN A 328 8.37 21.10 1.78
CA ASN A 328 9.78 21.26 2.19
C ASN A 328 10.71 20.17 1.62
N HIS A 329 10.18 18.96 1.34
CA HIS A 329 10.95 17.93 0.67
C HIS A 329 11.10 18.25 -0.82
N GLU A 330 10.02 18.66 -1.48
CA GLU A 330 10.04 19.05 -2.89
C GLU A 330 11.02 20.20 -3.14
N GLN A 331 10.99 21.23 -2.29
CA GLN A 331 11.96 22.34 -2.34
C GLN A 331 13.40 21.86 -2.17
N ARG A 332 13.69 21.05 -1.14
CA ARG A 332 15.04 20.47 -0.94
C ARG A 332 15.50 19.62 -2.12
N GLN A 333 14.59 18.90 -2.77
CA GLN A 333 14.92 18.12 -3.96
C GLN A 333 15.26 19.04 -5.15
N HIS A 334 14.51 20.13 -5.35
CA HIS A 334 14.81 21.11 -6.39
C HIS A 334 16.18 21.78 -6.18
N GLU A 335 16.57 22.02 -4.92
CA GLU A 335 17.88 22.57 -4.59
C GLU A 335 19.04 21.61 -4.91
N LYS A 336 18.92 20.34 -4.52
CA LYS A 336 19.91 19.30 -4.85
C LYS A 336 20.03 19.09 -6.37
N ASP A 337 18.89 19.00 -7.05
CA ASP A 337 18.84 18.87 -8.51
C ASP A 337 19.50 20.07 -9.21
N ALA A 338 19.32 21.27 -8.65
CA ALA A 338 19.98 22.49 -9.14
C ALA A 338 21.48 22.47 -8.93
N GLU A 339 21.98 21.98 -7.79
CA GLU A 339 23.41 21.82 -7.52
C GLU A 339 24.07 20.83 -8.48
N ASP A 340 23.47 19.65 -8.66
CA ASP A 340 23.96 18.64 -9.62
C ASP A 340 23.98 19.19 -11.05
N LEU A 341 22.92 19.90 -11.45
CA LEU A 341 22.84 20.56 -12.76
C LEU A 341 23.93 21.62 -12.91
N ASP A 342 24.14 22.43 -11.87
CA ASP A 342 25.12 23.50 -11.87
C ASP A 342 26.54 22.96 -12.04
N THR A 343 26.91 21.90 -11.31
CA THR A 343 28.19 21.19 -11.50
C THR A 343 28.35 20.70 -12.94
N TRP A 344 27.31 20.09 -13.50
CA TRP A 344 27.36 19.63 -14.88
C TRP A 344 27.50 20.79 -15.89
N LEU A 345 26.78 21.89 -15.71
CA LEU A 345 26.87 23.08 -16.58
C LEU A 345 28.27 23.71 -16.54
N HIS A 346 28.94 23.73 -15.39
CA HIS A 346 30.35 24.16 -15.30
C HIS A 346 31.27 23.31 -16.18
N HIS A 347 31.11 21.99 -16.13
CA HIS A 347 31.90 21.08 -16.94
C HIS A 347 31.60 21.24 -18.43
N GLN A 348 30.32 21.37 -18.81
CA GLN A 348 29.91 21.56 -20.20
C GLN A 348 30.36 22.90 -20.79
N ALA A 349 30.36 23.97 -20.00
CA ALA A 349 30.89 25.26 -20.42
C ALA A 349 32.36 25.15 -20.84
N GLN A 350 33.16 24.38 -20.09
CA GLN A 350 34.57 24.14 -20.41
C GLN A 350 34.74 23.29 -21.66
N LEU A 351 33.99 22.17 -21.78
CA LEU A 351 34.05 21.30 -22.95
C LEU A 351 33.61 21.99 -24.24
N SER A 352 32.65 22.92 -24.16
CA SER A 352 32.13 23.67 -25.31
C SER A 352 32.99 24.88 -25.68
N GLY A 353 34.24 24.95 -25.21
CA GLY A 353 35.16 26.06 -25.50
C GLY A 353 34.71 27.42 -24.93
N GLY A 354 33.83 27.41 -23.93
CA GLY A 354 33.23 28.59 -23.33
C GLY A 354 31.99 29.11 -24.06
N HIS A 355 31.29 28.30 -24.86
CA HIS A 355 30.04 28.77 -25.49
C HIS A 355 28.94 29.05 -24.43
N PRO A 356 28.28 30.23 -24.45
CA PRO A 356 27.38 30.66 -23.37
C PRO A 356 25.97 30.07 -23.43
N LEU A 357 25.62 29.37 -24.50
CA LEU A 357 24.29 28.76 -24.69
C LEU A 357 24.38 27.24 -24.71
N ILE A 358 23.51 26.59 -23.93
CA ILE A 358 23.32 25.14 -23.91
C ILE A 358 21.86 24.86 -24.29
N ALA A 359 21.61 23.95 -25.23
CA ALA A 359 20.23 23.61 -25.58
C ALA A 359 19.59 22.81 -24.44
N GLN A 360 18.32 23.10 -24.11
CA GLN A 360 17.61 22.37 -23.06
C GLN A 360 17.47 20.87 -23.37
N ASN A 361 17.48 20.49 -24.65
CA ASN A 361 17.49 19.08 -25.09
C ASN A 361 18.83 18.39 -24.82
N ASP A 362 19.94 19.12 -24.82
CA ASP A 362 21.25 18.54 -24.51
C ASP A 362 21.36 18.24 -23.01
N ILE A 363 20.72 19.05 -22.17
CA ILE A 363 20.55 18.75 -20.73
C ILE A 363 19.76 17.45 -20.54
N LEU A 364 18.69 17.23 -21.30
CA LEU A 364 17.91 15.98 -21.19
C LEU A 364 18.69 14.75 -21.70
N LYS A 365 19.56 14.91 -22.70
CA LYS A 365 20.30 13.79 -23.31
C LYS A 365 21.57 13.44 -22.56
N PHE A 366 22.34 14.47 -22.19
CA PHE A 366 23.72 14.33 -21.69
C PHE A 366 23.90 14.83 -20.26
N GLY A 367 22.87 15.46 -19.68
CA GLY A 367 22.85 15.90 -18.30
C GLY A 367 22.78 14.77 -17.28
N PRO A 368 22.85 15.11 -15.98
CA PRO A 368 22.72 14.15 -14.89
C PRO A 368 21.47 13.27 -15.07
N ASN A 369 21.60 11.95 -14.81
CA ASN A 369 20.54 10.97 -15.09
C ASN A 369 19.17 11.34 -14.47
N ARG A 370 19.18 11.94 -13.28
CA ARG A 370 17.96 12.37 -12.55
C ARG A 370 17.23 13.55 -13.24
N LEU A 371 17.91 14.31 -14.09
CA LEU A 371 17.40 15.50 -14.78
C LEU A 371 16.96 15.23 -16.22
N ARG A 372 16.88 13.95 -16.62
CA ARG A 372 16.32 13.55 -17.92
C ARG A 372 14.80 13.68 -17.99
N SER A 373 14.14 13.92 -16.85
CA SER A 373 12.74 14.34 -16.78
C SER A 373 12.63 15.85 -16.97
N SER A 374 11.81 16.29 -17.94
CA SER A 374 11.59 17.73 -18.20
C SER A 374 11.14 18.47 -16.94
N HIS A 375 10.21 17.88 -16.17
CA HIS A 375 9.72 18.47 -14.93
C HIS A 375 10.85 18.78 -13.94
N ARG A 376 11.73 17.79 -13.67
CA ARG A 376 12.84 17.95 -12.71
C ARG A 376 13.89 18.93 -13.23
N ARG A 377 14.22 18.84 -14.52
CA ARG A 377 15.11 19.81 -15.18
C ARG A 377 14.57 21.23 -15.05
N ASP A 378 13.30 21.45 -15.32
CA ASP A 378 12.70 22.79 -15.36
C ASP A 378 12.60 23.39 -13.94
N ALA A 379 12.31 22.57 -12.93
CA ALA A 379 12.39 22.96 -11.52
C ALA A 379 13.82 23.37 -11.11
N ALA A 380 14.83 22.54 -11.44
CA ALA A 380 16.23 22.84 -11.18
C ALA A 380 16.70 24.12 -11.89
N LEU A 381 16.33 24.30 -13.16
CA LEU A 381 16.62 25.51 -13.92
C LEU A 381 15.94 26.75 -13.33
N THR A 382 14.74 26.61 -12.76
CA THR A 382 14.04 27.71 -12.08
C THR A 382 14.82 28.15 -10.84
N VAL A 383 15.33 27.20 -10.04
CA VAL A 383 16.20 27.49 -8.89
C VAL A 383 17.49 28.20 -9.34
N LEU A 384 18.17 27.69 -10.37
CA LEU A 384 19.39 28.32 -10.89
C LEU A 384 19.14 29.71 -11.49
N ARG A 385 17.96 29.92 -12.09
CA ARG A 385 17.54 31.23 -12.60
C ARG A 385 17.29 32.22 -11.46
N ALA A 386 16.60 31.79 -10.39
CA ALA A 386 16.38 32.61 -9.20
C ALA A 386 17.71 32.99 -8.52
N ARG A 387 18.71 32.11 -8.57
CA ARG A 387 20.10 32.37 -8.11
C ARG A 387 20.92 33.23 -9.09
N GLY A 388 20.34 33.66 -10.21
CA GLY A 388 21.02 34.48 -11.22
C GLY A 388 22.11 33.75 -12.01
N ARG A 389 22.20 32.42 -11.91
CA ARG A 389 23.22 31.61 -12.59
C ARG A 389 22.88 31.37 -14.06
N VAL A 390 21.61 31.12 -14.36
CA VAL A 390 21.17 30.81 -15.73
C VAL A 390 19.99 31.67 -16.17
N TRP A 391 19.77 31.79 -17.48
CA TRP A 391 18.63 32.48 -18.05
C TRP A 391 18.00 31.69 -19.20
N TRP A 392 16.68 31.78 -19.37
CA TRP A 392 15.99 31.12 -20.48
C TRP A 392 15.98 31.99 -21.74
N MET A 393 16.33 31.38 -22.86
CA MET A 393 16.32 32.04 -24.16
C MET A 393 15.69 31.13 -25.20
N MET A 394 14.93 31.71 -26.11
CA MET A 394 14.47 31.03 -27.31
C MET A 394 15.21 31.60 -28.52
N ARG A 395 15.75 30.73 -29.37
CA ARG A 395 16.40 31.11 -30.63
C ARG A 395 16.04 30.09 -31.69
N ASN A 396 15.55 30.54 -32.85
CA ASN A 396 15.16 29.67 -33.97
C ASN A 396 14.24 28.50 -33.56
N LYS A 397 13.18 28.79 -32.78
CA LYS A 397 12.22 27.81 -32.23
C LYS A 397 12.83 26.73 -31.30
N LYS A 398 14.06 26.93 -30.82
CA LYS A 398 14.71 26.05 -29.84
C LYS A 398 14.92 26.77 -28.51
N HIS A 399 14.76 26.03 -27.42
CA HIS A 399 14.98 26.52 -26.06
C HIS A 399 16.42 26.31 -25.62
N TYR A 400 17.04 27.38 -25.15
CA TYR A 400 18.40 27.45 -24.65
C TYR A 400 18.43 27.93 -23.20
N VAL A 401 19.40 27.40 -22.47
CA VAL A 401 19.85 27.90 -21.18
C VAL A 401 21.10 28.72 -21.44
N ARG A 402 21.03 30.02 -21.18
CA ARG A 402 22.19 30.91 -21.22
C ARG A 402 22.89 30.88 -19.87
N LEU A 403 24.20 30.66 -19.88
CA LEU A 403 25.05 30.65 -18.71
C LEU A 403 25.54 32.06 -18.36
N ASN A 404 25.52 32.42 -17.08
CA ASN A 404 26.01 33.70 -16.61
C ASN A 404 27.55 33.75 -16.63
N PRO A 405 28.18 34.69 -17.37
CA PRO A 405 29.64 34.84 -17.35
C PRO A 405 30.23 35.15 -15.96
N ALA A 406 29.43 35.65 -15.01
CA ALA A 406 29.87 35.88 -13.64
C ALA A 406 30.10 34.59 -12.83
N PHE A 407 29.48 33.47 -13.24
CA PHE A 407 29.54 32.20 -12.53
C PHE A 407 30.19 31.08 -13.36
N TYR A 408 30.01 31.10 -14.69
CA TYR A 408 30.55 30.09 -15.59
C TYR A 408 31.67 30.68 -16.45
N ARG A 409 32.70 29.87 -16.75
CA ARG A 409 33.77 30.24 -17.69
C ARG A 409 33.26 30.18 -19.13
N VAL A 410 32.53 31.22 -19.54
CA VAL A 410 31.98 31.38 -20.89
C VAL A 410 32.43 32.68 -21.55
N ARG A 411 32.57 32.67 -22.87
CA ARG A 411 32.92 33.85 -23.66
C ARG A 411 31.73 34.81 -23.69
N VAL A 412 32.02 36.10 -23.63
CA VAL A 412 31.02 37.14 -23.86
C VAL A 412 30.70 37.15 -25.35
N ASP A 413 29.48 36.72 -25.69
CA ASP A 413 28.96 36.80 -27.05
C ASP A 413 28.25 38.15 -27.24
N PRO A 414 28.80 39.06 -28.06
CA PRO A 414 28.24 40.40 -28.26
C PRO A 414 26.90 40.39 -29.01
N THR A 415 26.52 39.25 -29.61
CA THR A 415 25.21 39.09 -30.27
C THR A 415 24.09 38.75 -29.28
N LEU A 416 24.41 38.49 -28.01
CA LEU A 416 23.43 38.23 -26.96
C LEU A 416 23.10 39.52 -26.17
N PRO A 417 21.85 39.70 -25.72
CA PRO A 417 21.48 40.85 -24.88
C PRO A 417 22.35 40.92 -23.62
N PRO A 418 22.50 42.09 -22.97
CA PRO A 418 23.16 42.15 -21.67
C PRO A 418 22.49 41.22 -20.65
N TRP A 419 23.27 40.68 -19.72
CA TRP A 419 22.75 39.78 -18.70
C TRP A 419 21.67 40.49 -17.86
N GLY A 420 20.51 39.85 -17.64
CA GLY A 420 19.41 40.41 -16.85
C GLY A 420 18.44 41.33 -17.61
N LEU A 421 18.74 41.71 -18.86
CA LEU A 421 17.77 42.37 -19.74
C LEU A 421 17.08 41.29 -20.59
N GLY A 422 15.77 41.11 -20.37
CA GLY A 422 14.94 40.28 -21.24
C GLY A 422 14.96 40.79 -22.69
N PRO A 423 14.52 40.00 -23.69
CA PRO A 423 14.45 40.49 -25.06
C PRO A 423 13.57 41.74 -25.07
N MET A 424 14.15 42.90 -25.33
CA MET A 424 13.37 44.06 -25.73
C MET A 424 12.69 43.69 -27.05
N GLY A 425 11.40 43.39 -26.98
CA GLY A 425 10.44 43.40 -28.08
C GLY A 425 10.76 42.53 -29.31
N MET A 426 10.07 41.40 -29.42
CA MET A 426 9.27 41.15 -30.63
C MET A 426 7.95 40.53 -30.16
N ILE A 427 6.95 41.41 -30.01
CA ILE A 427 5.52 41.05 -30.11
C ILE A 427 5.24 40.74 -31.57
#